data_AF-A0A5K0Y3N2-F1
#
_entry.id   AF-A0A5K0Y3N2-F1
#
_cell.length_a   1.000
_cell.length_b   1.000
_cell.length_c   1.000
_cell.angle_alpha   90.00
_cell.angle_beta   90.00
_cell.angle_gamma   90.00
#
_symmetry.space_group_name_H-M   'P 1'
#
loop_
_entity.id
_entity.type
_entity.pdbx_description
1 polymer ?
#
loop_
_entity_poly.entity_id
_entity_poly.type
_entity_poly.pdbx_seq_one_letter_code
_entity_poly.pdbx_strand_id
1 'polypeptide(L)' 'SLIKINNGDEFEMHDQLRDMGRQIVVEEGPLRPGFRSRLWDSCETLEVLHDLE' A
#
# COMPACT_ATOMS: atom_id res chain seq x y z
N SER A 1 -7.62 -15.87 -11.76
CA SER A 1 -7.00 -14.65 -12.33
C SER A 1 -6.67 -13.71 -11.19
N LEU A 2 -5.54 -13.00 -11.27
CA LEU A 2 -5.13 -12.04 -10.23
C LEU A 2 -5.78 -10.65 -10.40
N ILE A 3 -6.18 -10.31 -11.62
CA ILE A 3 -7.04 -9.16 -11.94
C ILE A 3 -8.20 -9.68 -12.76
N LYS A 4 -9.42 -9.28 -12.44
CA LYS A 4 -10.62 -9.65 -13.19
C LYS A 4 -11.62 -8.49 -13.18
N ILE A 5 -12.53 -8.51 -14.15
CA ILE A 5 -13.72 -7.66 -14.14
C ILE A 5 -14.83 -8.47 -13.47
N ASN A 6 -15.49 -7.91 -12.48
CA ASN A 6 -16.60 -8.57 -11.78
C ASN A 6 -17.91 -8.38 -12.55
N ASN A 7 -19.00 -8.96 -12.04
CA ASN A 7 -20.31 -8.89 -12.71
C ASN A 7 -20.92 -7.48 -12.70
N GLY A 8 -20.31 -6.53 -11.98
CA GLY A 8 -20.67 -5.11 -11.99
C GLY A 8 -19.80 -4.28 -12.94
N ASP A 9 -19.02 -4.92 -13.82
CA ASP A 9 -18.05 -4.26 -14.70
C ASP A 9 -16.94 -3.49 -13.95
N GLU A 10 -16.67 -3.87 -12.69
CA GLU A 10 -15.62 -3.26 -11.87
C GLU A 10 -14.35 -4.13 -11.85
N PHE A 11 -13.19 -3.48 -11.73
CA PHE A 11 -11.93 -4.17 -11.53
C PHE A 11 -11.84 -4.74 -10.11
N GLU A 12 -11.67 -6.05 -10.00
CA GLU A 12 -11.28 -6.74 -8.78
C GLU A 12 -9.81 -7.16 -8.88
N MET A 13 -9.00 -6.64 -7.96
CA MET A 13 -7.63 -7.09 -7.74
C MET A 13 -7.59 -8.11 -6.59
N HIS A 14 -7.01 -9.28 -6.85
CA HIS A 14 -6.82 -10.30 -5.83
C HIS A 14 -5.88 -9.79 -4.73
N ASP A 15 -6.10 -10.24 -3.50
CA ASP A 15 -5.28 -9.86 -2.35
C ASP A 15 -3.78 -10.10 -2.57
N GLN A 16 -3.39 -11.18 -3.24
CA GLN A 16 -2.01 -11.49 -3.63
C GLN A 16 -1.30 -10.36 -4.39
N LEU A 17 -1.95 -9.73 -5.38
CA LEU A 17 -1.33 -8.60 -6.09
C LEU A 17 -1.26 -7.35 -5.21
N ARG A 18 -2.28 -7.15 -4.39
CA ARG A 18 -2.34 -6.03 -3.45
C ARG A 18 -1.25 -6.17 -2.38
N ASP A 19 -1.05 -7.36 -1.83
CA ASP A 19 0.00 -7.69 -0.86
C ASP A 19 1.39 -7.58 -1.46
N MET A 20 1.58 -8.09 -2.68
CA MET A 20 2.85 -7.94 -3.40
C MET A 20 3.17 -6.46 -3.63
N GLY A 21 2.20 -5.66 -4.09
CA GLY A 21 2.37 -4.23 -4.30
C GLY A 21 2.70 -3.48 -2.99
N ARG A 22 2.05 -3.87 -1.89
CA ARG A 22 2.38 -3.35 -0.56
C ARG A 22 3.81 -3.71 -0.15
N GLN A 23 4.23 -4.97 -0.30
CA GLN A 23 5.57 -5.38 0.10
C GLN A 23 6.64 -4.59 -0.65
N ILE A 24 6.48 -4.39 -1.96
CA ILE A 24 7.42 -3.58 -2.77
C ILE A 24 7.64 -2.19 -2.15
N VAL A 25 6.56 -1.53 -1.73
CA VAL A 25 6.63 -0.20 -1.10
C VAL A 25 7.22 -0.27 0.30
N VAL A 26 6.93 -1.31 1.08
CA VAL A 26 7.58 -1.53 2.39
C VAL A 26 9.09 -1.64 2.24
N GLU A 27 9.56 -2.34 1.20
CA GLU A 27 11.00 -2.49 0.92
C GLU A 27 11.71 -1.18 0.55
N GLU A 28 10.99 -0.14 0.10
CA GLU A 28 11.58 1.19 -0.16
C GLU A 28 12.07 1.85 1.14
N GLY A 29 11.44 1.53 2.27
CA GLY A 29 11.78 2.04 3.58
C GLY A 29 11.34 1.08 4.69
N PRO A 30 12.04 -0.05 4.90
CA PRO A 30 11.56 -1.11 5.79
C PRO A 30 11.36 -0.62 7.23
N LEU A 31 12.24 0.27 7.69
CA LEU A 31 12.26 0.82 9.05
C LEU A 31 11.81 2.27 9.14
N ARG A 32 11.61 2.94 7.99
CA ARG A 32 11.31 4.37 7.92
C ARG A 32 10.16 4.58 6.94
N PRO A 33 8.91 4.55 7.41
CA PRO A 33 7.74 4.72 6.56
C PRO A 33 7.79 6.01 5.72
N GLY A 34 8.35 7.10 6.25
CA GLY A 34 8.50 8.37 5.52
C GLY A 34 9.43 8.35 4.30
N PHE A 35 10.21 7.28 4.09
CA PHE A 35 11.01 7.10 2.87
C PHE A 35 10.31 6.29 1.78
N ARG A 36 9.13 5.72 2.10
CA ARG A 36 8.32 4.99 1.13
C ARG A 36 7.60 5.98 0.21
N SER A 37 7.43 5.60 -1.05
CA SER A 37 6.73 6.40 -2.06
C SER A 37 5.25 6.66 -1.74
N ARG A 38 4.66 5.80 -0.90
CA ARG A 38 3.25 5.87 -0.48
C ARG A 38 3.05 5.17 0.86
N LEU A 39 2.06 5.63 1.61
CA LEU A 39 1.59 5.02 2.84
C LEU A 39 0.09 4.74 2.69
N TRP A 40 -0.36 3.61 3.23
CA TRP A 40 -1.79 3.24 3.23
C TRP A 40 -2.31 2.96 4.63
N ASP A 41 -1.42 2.70 5.60
CA ASP A 41 -1.80 2.54 6.99
C ASP A 41 -1.97 3.92 7.63
N SER A 42 -3.15 4.17 8.20
CA SER A 42 -3.47 5.47 8.78
C SER A 42 -2.59 5.80 9.99
N CYS A 43 -2.19 4.79 10.78
CA CYS A 43 -1.33 5.01 11.92
C CYS A 43 0.09 5.38 11.47
N GLU A 44 0.70 4.59 10.56
CA GLU A 44 2.02 4.94 9.98
C GLU A 44 2.00 6.32 9.31
N THR A 45 0.89 6.66 8.62
CA THR A 45 0.76 7.96 7.96
C THR A 45 0.73 9.09 8.98
N LEU A 46 -0.03 8.94 10.08
CA LEU A 46 -0.07 9.93 11.14
C LEU A 46 1.27 10.06 11.86
N GLU A 47 1.95 8.95 12.14
CA GLU A 47 3.31 8.95 12.72
C GLU A 47 4.27 9.76 11.84
N VAL A 48 4.30 9.50 10.53
CA VAL A 48 5.15 10.26 9.60
C VAL A 48 4.78 11.73 9.55
N LEU A 49 3.49 12.08 9.60
CA LEU A 49 3.06 13.48 9.62
C LEU A 49 3.49 14.20 10.90
N HIS A 50 3.46 13.54 12.05
CA HIS A 50 3.90 14.11 13.33
C HIS A 50 5.42 14.19 13.45
N ASP A 51 6.18 13.26 12.85
CA ASP A 51 7.65 13.30 12.83
C ASP A 51 8.21 14.42 11.92
N LEU A 52 7.37 15.05 11.09
CA LEU A 52 7.73 16.19 10.23
C LEU A 52 7.60 17.55 10.93
N GLU A 53 6.93 17.61 12.10
CA GLU A 53 6.80 18.82 12.95
C GLU A 53 7.99 18.96 13.92
#